data_AF-A0A0E0QLW1-F1
#
_entry.id   AF-A0A0E0QLW1-F1
#
_cell.length_a   1.000
_cell.length_b   1.000
_cell.length_c   1.000
_cell.angle_alpha   90.00
_cell.angle_beta   90.00
_cell.angle_gamma   90.00
#
_symmetry.space_group_name_H-M   'P 1'
#
loop_
_entity.id
_entity.type
_entity.pdbx_description
1 polymer ?
#
loop_
_entity_poly.entity_id
_entity_poly.type
_entity_poly.pdbx_seq_one_letter_code
_entity_poly.pdbx_strand_id
1 'polypeptide(L)'
;MASLYAPQLTRWRVATSGGVVRDCVEYDGKPLFFRREDCRRLVPDDDEEDARECLEIAGEVFPLMEERTVPAALHDGGGVREAVRCVEYVDDDGAVLLLTVTTEKEVAVVDGGEVRVVDGGGGYYDPDSGTVEHVVDVEVEGAREAYVLLVSVREELNRIVRIKRLNWSFLRRNF
;
A
#
# COMPACT_ATOMS: atom_id res chain seq x y z
N MET A 1 -3.01 14.95 13.32
CA MET A 1 -2.32 14.70 12.04
C MET A 1 -1.71 13.32 12.10
N ALA A 2 -2.10 12.40 11.23
CA ALA A 2 -1.31 11.18 11.04
C ALA A 2 0.02 11.61 10.39
N SER A 3 1.13 11.16 10.94
CA SER A 3 2.45 11.45 10.37
C SER A 3 2.54 10.85 8.96
N LEU A 4 3.19 11.52 8.02
CA LEU A 4 3.50 10.97 6.70
C LEU A 4 4.36 9.69 6.76
N TYR A 5 5.04 9.51 7.90
CA TYR A 5 5.82 8.32 8.24
C TYR A 5 5.01 7.29 9.05
N ALA A 6 3.73 7.56 9.31
CA ALA A 6 2.84 6.57 9.89
C ALA A 6 2.62 5.47 8.86
N PRO A 7 2.68 4.19 9.26
CA PRO A 7 2.30 3.11 8.38
C PRO A 7 0.86 3.27 7.91
N GLN A 8 0.63 3.11 6.62
CA GLN A 8 -0.70 3.06 6.02
C GLN A 8 -1.08 1.59 5.83
N LEU A 9 -2.33 1.24 6.16
CA LEU A 9 -2.83 -0.13 6.08
C LEU A 9 -3.68 -0.32 4.83
N THR A 10 -3.50 -1.43 4.13
CA THR A 10 -4.35 -1.76 2.98
C THR A 10 -5.69 -2.28 3.49
N ARG A 11 -6.78 -1.61 3.13
CA ARG A 11 -8.14 -2.12 3.29
C ARG A 11 -8.48 -3.07 2.15
N TRP A 12 -8.96 -4.26 2.48
CA TRP A 12 -9.58 -5.17 1.51
C TRP A 12 -10.88 -5.75 2.04
N ARG A 13 -11.68 -6.28 1.12
CA ARG A 13 -12.98 -6.87 1.40
C ARG A 13 -12.90 -8.39 1.38
N VAL A 14 -13.51 -9.01 2.38
CA VAL A 14 -13.63 -10.47 2.49
C VAL A 14 -15.10 -10.86 2.53
N ALA A 15 -15.50 -11.74 1.61
CA ALA A 15 -16.80 -12.39 1.67
C ALA A 15 -16.78 -13.45 2.78
N THR A 16 -17.65 -13.29 3.77
CA THR A 16 -17.83 -14.29 4.83
C THR A 16 -18.85 -15.35 4.40
N SER A 17 -18.86 -16.51 5.08
CA SER A 17 -19.71 -17.67 4.75
C SER A 17 -21.22 -17.41 4.77
N GLY A 18 -21.67 -16.22 5.22
CA GLY A 18 -23.07 -15.76 5.16
C GLY A 18 -23.38 -14.75 4.05
N GLY A 19 -22.48 -14.55 3.08
CA GLY A 19 -22.65 -13.54 2.02
C GLY A 19 -22.42 -12.10 2.47
N VAL A 20 -22.08 -11.89 3.76
CA VAL A 20 -21.72 -10.58 4.28
C VAL A 20 -20.28 -10.27 3.87
N VAL A 21 -20.11 -9.17 3.16
CA VAL A 21 -18.78 -8.60 2.86
C VAL A 21 -18.36 -7.74 4.03
N ARG A 22 -17.15 -7.97 4.56
CA ARG A 22 -16.55 -7.16 5.62
C ARG A 22 -15.25 -6.56 5.14
N ASP A 23 -15.01 -5.31 5.56
CA ASP A 23 -13.70 -4.69 5.41
C ASP A 23 -12.77 -5.22 6.50
N CYS A 24 -11.51 -5.43 6.13
CA CYS A 24 -10.45 -5.75 7.05
C CYS A 24 -9.11 -5.18 6.58
N VAL A 25 -8.21 -5.08 7.54
CA VAL A 25 -6.79 -4.76 7.35
C VAL A 25 -5.96 -5.86 7.96
N GLU A 26 -4.67 -5.89 7.66
CA GLU A 26 -3.74 -6.71 8.39
C GLU A 26 -3.23 -5.94 9.59
N TYR A 27 -3.27 -6.57 10.77
CA TYR A 27 -2.67 -6.02 11.96
C TYR A 27 -2.12 -7.18 12.80
N ASP A 28 -0.84 -7.09 13.18
CA ASP A 28 -0.17 -8.10 14.02
C ASP A 28 -0.28 -9.54 13.46
N GLY A 29 -0.02 -9.67 12.15
CA GLY A 29 -0.05 -10.96 11.44
C GLY A 29 -1.44 -11.57 11.23
N LYS A 30 -2.52 -10.84 11.55
CA LYS A 30 -3.89 -11.34 11.46
C LYS A 30 -4.84 -10.36 10.77
N PRO A 31 -5.90 -10.85 10.11
CA PRO A 31 -6.94 -9.98 9.60
C PRO A 31 -7.76 -9.40 10.75
N LEU A 32 -7.78 -8.07 10.85
CA LEU A 32 -8.65 -7.32 11.76
C LEU A 32 -9.87 -6.82 10.98
N PHE A 33 -11.04 -7.34 11.30
CA PHE A 33 -12.30 -6.92 10.70
C PHE A 33 -12.88 -5.71 11.42
N PHE A 34 -13.35 -4.73 10.66
CA PHE A 34 -13.99 -3.52 11.18
C PHE A 34 -15.21 -3.16 10.34
N ARG A 35 -16.02 -2.25 10.87
CA ARG A 35 -17.13 -1.63 10.16
C ARG A 35 -16.72 -0.26 9.66
N ARG A 36 -17.40 0.23 8.63
CA ARG A 36 -17.20 1.59 8.13
C ARG A 36 -17.39 2.67 9.21
N GLU A 37 -18.23 2.40 10.20
CA GLU A 37 -18.49 3.28 11.35
C GLU A 37 -17.29 3.41 12.29
N ASP A 38 -16.36 2.44 12.27
CA ASP A 38 -15.13 2.47 13.05
C ASP A 38 -14.05 3.35 12.39
N CYS A 39 -14.24 3.69 11.10
CA CYS A 39 -13.36 4.57 10.36
C CYS A 39 -13.64 6.03 10.67
N ARG A 40 -12.58 6.82 10.80
CA ARG A 40 -12.66 8.28 10.97
C ARG A 40 -12.00 8.96 9.78
N ARG A 41 -12.59 10.02 9.25
CA ARG A 41 -11.89 10.86 8.27
C ARG A 41 -11.03 11.87 9.01
N LEU A 42 -9.75 11.95 8.63
CA LEU A 42 -8.95 13.11 9.00
C LEU A 42 -9.43 14.24 8.10
N VAL A 43 -10.15 15.21 8.68
CA VAL A 43 -10.45 16.47 7.99
C VAL A 43 -9.39 17.46 8.48
N PRO A 44 -8.45 17.92 7.64
CA PRO A 44 -7.69 19.11 7.96
C PRO A 44 -8.69 20.26 8.13
N ASP A 45 -8.56 21.07 9.20
CA ASP A 45 -9.51 22.13 9.53
C ASP A 45 -9.75 23.18 8.41
N ASP A 46 -8.98 23.17 7.31
CA ASP A 46 -9.11 24.15 6.21
C ASP A 46 -9.00 23.59 4.76
N ASP A 47 -8.78 22.28 4.53
CA ASP A 47 -8.67 21.73 3.17
C ASP A 47 -9.47 20.42 3.02
N GLU A 48 -10.56 20.45 2.26
CA GLU A 48 -11.44 19.29 1.98
C GLU A 48 -10.78 18.21 1.09
N GLU A 49 -9.55 18.41 0.63
CA GLU A 49 -8.89 17.54 -0.37
C GLU A 49 -8.18 16.31 0.21
N ASP A 50 -7.77 16.29 1.49
CA ASP A 50 -7.00 15.16 2.06
C ASP A 50 -7.79 14.36 3.11
N ALA A 51 -9.03 14.02 2.77
CA ALA A 51 -9.99 13.34 3.65
C ALA A 51 -9.77 11.80 3.74
N ARG A 52 -8.53 11.36 3.99
CA ARG A 52 -8.22 9.92 4.07
C ARG A 52 -8.97 9.25 5.22
N GLU A 53 -9.65 8.15 4.91
CA GLU A 53 -10.26 7.30 5.94
C GLU A 53 -9.15 6.65 6.77
N CYS A 54 -9.27 6.71 8.09
CA CYS A 54 -8.31 6.18 9.04
C CYS A 54 -8.99 5.21 10.01
N LEU A 55 -8.23 4.26 10.52
CA LEU A 55 -8.67 3.31 11.53
C LEU A 55 -7.84 3.48 12.80
N GLU A 56 -8.51 3.60 13.95
CA GLU A 56 -7.82 3.62 15.25
C GLU A 56 -7.69 2.18 15.77
N ILE A 57 -6.46 1.73 15.99
CA ILE A 57 -6.16 0.40 16.52
C ILE A 57 -5.22 0.59 17.71
N ALA A 58 -5.61 0.06 18.87
CA ALA A 58 -4.82 0.15 20.11
C ALA A 58 -4.39 1.59 20.51
N GLY A 59 -5.18 2.61 20.15
CA GLY A 59 -4.89 4.02 20.42
C GLY A 59 -3.99 4.70 19.39
N GLU A 60 -3.56 3.97 18.34
CA GLU A 60 -2.83 4.52 17.21
C GLU A 60 -3.74 4.68 15.99
N VAL A 61 -3.52 5.74 15.21
CA VAL A 61 -4.34 6.05 14.02
C VAL A 61 -3.57 5.69 12.77
N PHE A 62 -4.15 4.80 11.96
CA PHE A 62 -3.58 4.33 10.71
C PHE A 62 -4.41 4.82 9.52
N PRO A 63 -3.80 5.55 8.57
CA PRO A 63 -4.45 5.83 7.28
C PRO A 63 -4.75 4.53 6.52
N LEU A 64 -5.90 4.49 5.86
CA LEU A 64 -6.30 3.37 5.03
C LEU A 64 -6.03 3.66 3.55
N MET A 65 -5.42 2.69 2.88
CA MET A 65 -5.30 2.65 1.42
C MET A 65 -6.30 1.67 0.84
N GLU A 66 -6.78 1.94 -0.36
CA GLU A 66 -7.72 1.06 -1.05
C GLU A 66 -6.99 0.05 -1.93
N GLU A 67 -7.42 -1.21 -1.84
CA GLU A 67 -7.19 -2.17 -2.91
C GLU A 67 -8.19 -1.94 -4.05
N ARG A 68 -7.68 -1.80 -5.27
CA ARG A 68 -8.46 -1.70 -6.51
C ARG A 68 -7.94 -2.68 -7.54
N THR A 69 -8.81 -3.11 -8.44
CA THR A 69 -8.40 -3.92 -9.59
C THR A 69 -8.32 -3.03 -10.83
N VAL A 70 -7.18 -3.05 -11.50
CA VAL A 70 -6.94 -2.26 -12.72
C VAL A 70 -6.57 -3.16 -13.88
N PRO A 71 -7.03 -2.86 -15.11
CA PRO A 71 -6.56 -3.57 -16.29
C PRO A 71 -5.14 -3.14 -16.63
N ALA A 72 -4.18 -4.07 -16.60
CA ALA A 72 -2.78 -3.79 -16.92
C ALA A 72 -2.15 -4.88 -17.80
N ALA A 73 -1.17 -4.48 -18.62
CA ALA A 73 -0.32 -5.39 -19.38
C ALA A 73 0.84 -5.86 -18.49
N LEU A 74 0.97 -7.17 -18.32
CA LEU A 74 2.06 -7.79 -17.56
C LEU A 74 3.35 -7.95 -18.37
N HIS A 75 3.29 -7.79 -19.70
CA HIS A 75 4.42 -7.93 -20.62
C HIS A 75 4.37 -6.89 -21.74
N ASP A 76 5.52 -6.31 -22.07
CA ASP A 76 5.71 -5.48 -23.25
C ASP A 76 5.44 -6.30 -24.52
N GLY A 77 4.31 -6.05 -25.18
CA GLY A 77 4.05 -6.56 -26.54
C GLY A 77 2.84 -7.48 -26.72
N GLY A 78 1.97 -7.65 -25.73
CA GLY A 78 0.70 -8.37 -25.89
C GLY A 78 -0.47 -7.50 -25.46
N GLY A 79 -1.37 -7.13 -26.38
CA GLY A 79 -2.56 -6.30 -26.09
C GLY A 79 -3.60 -6.91 -25.13
N VAL A 80 -3.27 -7.99 -24.45
CA VAL A 80 -4.11 -8.62 -23.42
C VAL A 80 -3.86 -7.91 -22.09
N ARG A 81 -4.87 -7.16 -21.64
CA ARG A 81 -4.87 -6.53 -20.32
C ARG A 81 -5.47 -7.49 -19.31
N GLU A 82 -4.72 -7.80 -18.27
CA GLU A 82 -5.18 -8.61 -17.14
C GLU A 82 -5.64 -7.74 -15.98
N ALA A 83 -6.53 -8.29 -15.17
CA ALA A 83 -7.04 -7.63 -13.97
C ALA A 83 -6.00 -7.77 -12.85
N VAL A 84 -5.23 -6.71 -12.60
CA VAL A 84 -4.18 -6.64 -11.59
C VAL A 84 -4.70 -5.97 -10.32
N ARG A 85 -4.41 -6.55 -9.15
CA ARG A 85 -4.76 -5.94 -7.85
C ARG A 85 -3.70 -4.94 -7.46
N CYS A 86 -4.08 -3.68 -7.35
CA CYS A 86 -3.22 -2.59 -6.94
C CYS A 86 -3.67 -1.99 -5.62
N VAL A 87 -2.73 -1.47 -4.87
CA VAL A 87 -2.95 -0.59 -3.71
C VAL A 87 -2.64 0.82 -4.15
N GLU A 88 -3.58 1.72 -3.88
CA GLU A 88 -3.46 3.14 -4.19
C GLU A 88 -2.73 3.86 -3.04
N TYR A 89 -1.49 4.26 -3.29
CA TYR A 89 -0.70 5.08 -2.38
C TYR A 89 -0.74 6.52 -2.88
N VAL A 90 -1.22 7.43 -2.04
CA VAL A 90 -1.25 8.87 -2.34
C VAL A 90 -0.12 9.54 -1.57
N ASP A 91 0.75 10.28 -2.26
CA ASP A 91 1.81 11.05 -1.61
C ASP A 91 1.29 12.39 -1.03
N ASP A 92 2.21 13.25 -0.59
CA ASP A 92 1.87 14.54 0.04
C ASP A 92 1.43 15.59 -0.98
N ASP A 93 1.88 15.47 -2.22
CA ASP A 93 1.54 16.37 -3.33
C ASP A 93 0.24 15.91 -4.02
N GLY A 94 -0.40 14.86 -3.51
CA GLY A 94 -1.61 14.25 -4.08
C GLY A 94 -1.32 13.33 -5.26
N ALA A 95 -0.05 13.06 -5.58
CA ALA A 95 0.32 12.13 -6.64
C ALA A 95 -0.04 10.70 -6.23
N VAL A 96 -0.62 9.96 -7.18
CA VAL A 96 -1.12 8.62 -6.96
C VAL A 96 -0.18 7.59 -7.56
N LEU A 97 0.33 6.71 -6.71
CA LEU A 97 1.13 5.55 -7.09
C LEU A 97 0.32 4.28 -6.94
N LEU A 98 0.19 3.49 -8.01
CA LEU A 98 -0.47 2.18 -7.97
C LEU A 98 0.57 1.09 -7.79
N LEU A 99 0.63 0.49 -6.60
CA LEU A 99 1.55 -0.59 -6.27
C LEU A 99 0.87 -1.94 -6.38
N THR A 100 1.54 -2.94 -6.95
CA THR A 100 1.06 -4.32 -7.04
C THR A 100 2.15 -5.31 -6.64
N VAL A 101 1.76 -6.56 -6.39
CA VAL A 101 2.69 -7.69 -6.26
C VAL A 101 2.56 -8.57 -7.48
N THR A 102 3.68 -8.85 -8.15
CA THR A 102 3.71 -9.75 -9.32
C THR A 102 3.46 -11.20 -8.90
N THR A 103 3.31 -12.10 -9.88
CA THR A 103 3.24 -13.54 -9.62
C THR A 103 4.55 -14.09 -9.04
N GLU A 104 5.66 -13.42 -9.32
CA GLU A 104 7.01 -13.74 -8.83
C GLU A 104 7.31 -13.14 -7.45
N LYS A 105 6.29 -12.57 -6.78
CA LYS A 105 6.39 -11.98 -5.44
C LYS A 105 7.22 -10.70 -5.36
N GLU A 106 7.35 -10.00 -6.48
CA GLU A 106 8.04 -8.72 -6.53
C GLU A 106 7.05 -7.56 -6.45
N VAL A 107 7.47 -6.45 -5.86
CA VAL A 107 6.68 -5.22 -5.85
C VAL A 107 6.88 -4.49 -7.18
N ALA A 108 5.78 -4.08 -7.79
CA ALA A 108 5.76 -3.37 -9.05
C ALA A 108 4.84 -2.14 -8.98
N VAL A 109 5.10 -1.17 -9.84
CA VAL A 109 4.23 -0.02 -10.08
C VAL A 109 3.42 -0.25 -11.34
N VAL A 110 2.16 0.17 -11.32
CA VAL A 110 1.30 0.19 -12.50
C VAL A 110 1.13 1.62 -12.98
N ASP A 111 1.72 1.93 -14.13
CA ASP A 111 1.67 3.26 -14.75
C ASP A 111 1.21 3.14 -16.21
N GLY A 112 0.26 3.98 -16.63
CA GLY A 112 -0.31 3.92 -17.98
C GLY A 112 -1.02 2.60 -18.34
N GLY A 113 -1.24 1.71 -17.36
CA GLY A 113 -1.72 0.35 -17.58
C GLY A 113 -0.60 -0.66 -17.92
N GLU A 114 0.64 -0.34 -17.63
CA GLU A 114 1.80 -1.23 -17.73
C GLU A 114 2.33 -1.55 -16.33
N VAL A 115 2.72 -2.79 -16.09
CA VAL A 115 3.34 -3.22 -14.83
C VAL A 115 4.85 -3.14 -14.96
N ARG A 116 5.51 -2.38 -14.08
CA ARG A 116 6.96 -2.24 -14.01
C ARG A 116 7.46 -2.63 -12.63
N VAL A 117 8.27 -3.69 -12.56
CA VAL A 117 8.91 -4.13 -11.31
C VAL A 117 9.79 -2.98 -10.79
N VAL A 118 9.66 -2.64 -9.51
CA VAL A 118 10.54 -1.64 -8.91
C VAL A 118 11.80 -2.36 -8.44
N ASP A 119 12.95 -1.93 -8.97
CA ASP A 119 14.24 -2.43 -8.52
C ASP A 119 14.46 -2.00 -7.07
N GLY A 120 14.53 -2.96 -6.17
CA GLY A 120 14.40 -2.71 -4.74
C GLY A 120 15.08 -3.79 -3.92
N GLY A 121 16.41 -3.90 -4.05
CA GLY A 121 17.33 -4.55 -3.10
C GLY A 121 17.06 -6.01 -2.66
N GLY A 122 16.01 -6.66 -3.15
CA GLY A 122 15.43 -7.86 -2.56
C GLY A 122 14.50 -7.57 -1.37
N GLY A 123 13.48 -8.42 -1.18
CA GLY A 123 12.63 -8.38 0.03
C GLY A 123 13.28 -9.12 1.20
N TYR A 124 13.05 -8.65 2.44
CA TYR A 124 13.44 -9.37 3.65
C TYR A 124 12.22 -9.90 4.39
N TYR A 125 12.30 -11.12 4.89
CA TYR A 125 11.21 -11.70 5.68
C TYR A 125 11.24 -11.16 7.12
N ASP A 126 10.14 -10.56 7.55
CA ASP A 126 9.89 -10.15 8.92
C ASP A 126 9.12 -11.26 9.65
N PRO A 127 9.75 -12.01 10.59
CA PRO A 127 9.11 -13.12 11.28
C PRO A 127 8.02 -12.68 12.27
N ASP A 128 8.05 -11.44 12.76
CA ASP A 128 7.11 -10.95 13.76
C ASP A 128 5.74 -10.68 13.11
N SER A 129 5.74 -10.02 11.96
CA SER A 129 4.51 -9.86 11.17
C SER A 129 4.22 -11.09 10.31
N GLY A 130 5.24 -11.85 9.87
CA GLY A 130 5.13 -12.89 8.84
C GLY A 130 4.98 -12.32 7.42
N THR A 131 5.40 -11.06 7.20
CA THR A 131 5.40 -10.43 5.87
C THR A 131 6.80 -10.43 5.27
N VAL A 132 6.88 -10.29 3.95
CA VAL A 132 8.11 -9.90 3.27
C VAL A 132 8.08 -8.40 3.06
N GLU A 133 9.10 -7.70 3.55
CA GLU A 133 9.22 -6.26 3.43
C GLU A 133 10.15 -5.90 2.27
N HIS A 134 9.63 -5.12 1.33
CA HIS A 134 10.36 -4.62 0.17
C HIS A 134 10.66 -3.14 0.34
N VAL A 135 11.91 -2.75 0.07
CA VAL A 135 12.32 -1.34 0.03
C VAL A 135 12.25 -0.88 -1.42
N VAL A 136 11.39 0.10 -1.68
CA VAL A 136 11.01 0.55 -3.02
C VAL A 136 11.44 2.01 -3.16
N ASP A 137 12.38 2.26 -4.06
CA ASP A 137 12.77 3.62 -4.44
C ASP A 137 11.74 4.18 -5.44
N VAL A 138 11.07 5.27 -5.07
CA VAL A 138 10.07 5.91 -5.91
C VAL A 138 10.64 7.21 -6.47
N GLU A 139 10.89 7.18 -7.78
CA GLU A 139 11.16 8.37 -8.59
C GLU A 139 9.90 8.70 -9.40
N VAL A 140 9.06 9.62 -8.91
CA VAL A 140 7.90 10.09 -9.69
C VAL A 140 8.36 11.21 -10.61
N GLU A 141 8.12 11.07 -11.93
CA GLU A 141 8.44 12.10 -12.91
C GLU A 141 7.63 13.38 -12.61
N GLY A 142 8.32 14.44 -12.16
CA GLY A 142 7.70 15.70 -11.74
C GLY A 142 7.52 15.87 -10.22
N ALA A 143 7.76 14.82 -9.41
CA ALA A 143 7.86 15.01 -7.96
C ALA A 143 9.17 15.69 -7.59
N ARG A 144 9.11 16.53 -6.56
CA ARG A 144 10.22 17.40 -6.16
C ARG A 144 11.33 16.64 -5.45
N GLU A 145 11.04 15.46 -4.89
CA GLU A 145 11.97 14.61 -4.13
C GLU A 145 11.68 13.12 -4.36
N ALA A 146 12.73 12.34 -4.67
CA ALA A 146 12.67 10.89 -4.61
C ALA A 146 12.47 10.45 -3.15
N TYR A 147 11.63 9.44 -2.93
CA TYR A 147 11.38 8.90 -1.59
C TYR A 147 11.35 7.38 -1.59
N VAL A 148 11.50 6.80 -0.41
CA VAL A 148 11.56 5.35 -0.24
C VAL A 148 10.32 4.88 0.49
N LEU A 149 9.74 3.80 -0.02
CA LEU A 149 8.63 3.09 0.62
C LEU A 149 9.11 1.75 1.16
N LEU A 150 8.71 1.44 2.39
CA LEU A 150 8.73 0.09 2.92
C LEU A 150 7.36 -0.54 2.65
N VAL A 151 7.32 -1.54 1.79
CA VAL A 151 6.10 -2.23 1.35
C VAL A 151 6.08 -3.62 1.97
N SER A 152 5.18 -3.86 2.92
CA SER A 152 5.00 -5.17 3.54
C SER A 152 4.01 -6.01 2.72
N VAL A 153 4.45 -7.20 2.31
CA VAL A 153 3.70 -8.13 1.45
C VAL A 153 3.40 -9.41 2.22
N ARG A 154 2.14 -9.82 2.17
CA ARG A 154 1.69 -11.13 2.65
C ARG A 154 1.74 -12.12 1.49
N GLU A 155 2.81 -12.90 1.42
CA GLU A 155 3.12 -13.74 0.25
C GLU A 155 2.04 -14.79 -0.04
N GLU A 156 1.48 -15.41 0.99
CA GLU A 156 0.43 -16.43 0.86
C GLU A 156 -0.88 -15.89 0.28
N LEU A 157 -1.12 -14.58 0.42
CA LEU A 157 -2.27 -13.88 -0.16
C LEU A 157 -1.94 -13.15 -1.46
N ASN A 158 -0.65 -13.05 -1.81
CA ASN A 158 -0.13 -12.19 -2.87
C ASN A 158 -0.71 -10.76 -2.78
N ARG A 159 -0.52 -10.12 -1.62
CA ARG A 159 -1.17 -8.85 -1.28
C ARG A 159 -0.23 -7.94 -0.53
N ILE A 160 -0.24 -6.66 -0.90
CA ILE A 160 0.35 -5.57 -0.12
C ILE A 160 -0.59 -5.26 1.04
N VAL A 161 -0.07 -5.32 2.26
CA VAL A 161 -0.88 -5.18 3.48
C VAL A 161 -0.57 -3.92 4.25
N ARG A 162 0.63 -3.37 4.06
CA ARG A 162 1.10 -2.15 4.71
C ARG A 162 2.11 -1.43 3.82
N ILE A 163 2.03 -0.11 3.78
CA ILE A 163 3.03 0.75 3.13
C ILE A 163 3.44 1.82 4.12
N LYS A 164 4.75 2.04 4.27
CA LYS A 164 5.29 3.08 5.13
C LYS A 164 6.33 3.88 4.37
N ARG A 165 6.16 5.20 4.29
CA ARG A 165 7.22 6.07 3.79
C ARG A 165 8.38 6.08 4.78
N LEU A 166 9.59 5.89 4.26
CA LEU A 166 10.82 6.01 5.05
C LEU A 166 11.39 7.41 4.88
N ASN A 167 11.94 7.95 5.97
CA ASN A 167 12.69 9.20 5.90
C ASN A 167 14.08 8.92 5.31
N TRP A 168 14.47 9.61 4.26
CA TRP A 168 15.75 9.47 3.57
C TRP A 168 16.97 9.61 4.52
N SER A 169 16.82 10.39 5.59
CA SER A 169 17.86 10.55 6.62
C SER A 169 18.19 9.26 7.40
N PHE A 170 17.30 8.26 7.40
CA PHE A 170 17.49 7.00 8.12
C PHE A 170 18.36 5.97 7.36
N LEU A 171 18.40 6.04 6.02
CA LEU A 171 19.10 5.07 5.18
C LEU A 171 20.62 5.36 5.08
N ARG A 172 21.06 6.61 5.25
CA ARG A 172 22.50 6.98 5.27
C ARG A 172 23.29 6.49 6.49
N ARG A 173 22.62 5.95 7.52
CA ARG A 173 23.29 5.53 8.76
C ARG A 173 23.60 4.04 8.85
N ASN A 174 23.07 3.24 7.93
CA ASN A 174 23.16 1.77 7.99
C ASN A 174 23.73 1.12 6.70
N PHE A 175 24.31 1.92 5.79
CA PHE A 175 25.14 1.45 4.68
C PHE A 175 26.49 2.14 4.70
#